data_AF-A0A8X6RIU3-F1
#
_entry.id   AF-A0A8X6RIU3-F1
#
_cell.length_a   1.000
_cell.length_b   1.000
_cell.length_c   1.000
_cell.angle_alpha   90.00
_cell.angle_beta   90.00
_cell.angle_gamma   90.00
#
_symmetry.space_group_name_H-M   'P 1'
#
loop_
_entity.id
_entity.type
_entity.pdbx_description
1 polymer ?
#
loop_
_entity_poly.entity_id
_entity_poly.type
_entity_poly.pdbx_seq_one_letter_code
_entity_poly.pdbx_strand_id
1 'polypeptide(L)'
;MSRTDENIISIYERKILRFTFCGTQENGMGRRRSNFEFYQSYKGFDIVHFIKIQRIKWEGHVVRMNEDCTTKQVFNAQPIGTQRKGKPNLR
;
A
#
# COMPACT_ATOMS: atom_id res chain seq x y z
N MET A 1 -10.16 0.03 0.92
CA MET A 1 -9.39 -0.95 0.12
C MET A 1 -10.22 -2.21 0.10
N SER A 2 -10.54 -2.77 -1.07
CA SER A 2 -11.28 -4.03 -1.10
C SER A 2 -10.34 -5.20 -0.77
N ARG A 3 -10.90 -6.32 -0.34
CA ARG A 3 -10.11 -7.54 -0.09
C ARG A 3 -9.39 -8.03 -1.36
N THR A 4 -9.99 -7.79 -2.52
CA THR A 4 -9.38 -8.09 -3.82
C THR A 4 -8.13 -7.22 -4.05
N ASP A 5 -8.20 -5.92 -3.74
CA ASP A 5 -7.05 -5.01 -3.88
C ASP A 5 -5.89 -5.42 -2.98
N GLU A 6 -6.19 -5.79 -1.73
CA GLU A 6 -5.18 -6.27 -0.78
C GLU A 6 -4.47 -7.51 -1.31
N ASN A 7 -5.22 -8.48 -1.83
CA ASN A 7 -4.63 -9.69 -2.44
C ASN A 7 -3.74 -9.38 -3.63
N ILE A 8 -4.15 -8.47 -4.53
CA ILE A 8 -3.37 -8.08 -5.71
C ILE A 8 -2.03 -7.48 -5.27
N ILE A 9 -2.05 -6.62 -4.26
CA ILE A 9 -0.86 -5.95 -3.75
C ILE A 9 0.08 -6.96 -3.06
N SER A 10 -0.44 -7.88 -2.25
CA SER A 10 0.38 -8.91 -1.61
C SER A 10 1.01 -9.86 -2.65
N ILE A 11 0.32 -10.16 -3.76
CA ILE A 11 0.90 -10.93 -4.87
C ILE A 11 2.03 -10.15 -5.54
N TYR A 12 1.83 -8.85 -5.77
CA TYR A 12 2.82 -7.97 -6.38
C TYR A 12 4.08 -7.86 -5.52
N GLU A 13 3.93 -7.61 -4.21
CA GLU A 13 5.02 -7.58 -3.25
C GLU A 13 5.81 -8.90 -3.27
N ARG A 14 5.12 -10.05 -3.21
CA ARG A 14 5.77 -11.36 -3.27
C ARG A 14 6.57 -11.57 -4.56
N LYS A 15 6.10 -11.05 -5.70
CA LYS A 15 6.84 -11.12 -6.96
C LYS A 15 8.12 -10.30 -6.91
N ILE A 16 8.05 -9.05 -6.44
CA ILE A 16 9.24 -8.18 -6.31
C ILE A 16 10.24 -8.79 -5.34
N LEU A 17 9.77 -9.20 -4.16
CA LEU A 17 10.66 -9.70 -3.13
C LEU A 17 11.29 -11.04 -3.54
N ARG A 18 10.56 -11.89 -4.28
CA ARG A 18 11.18 -13.06 -4.92
C ARG A 18 12.24 -12.66 -5.94
N PHE A 19 11.99 -11.67 -6.77
CA PHE A 19 12.98 -11.21 -7.74
C PHE A 19 14.29 -10.75 -7.06
N THR A 20 14.19 -9.97 -5.97
CA THR A 20 15.37 -9.42 -5.27
C THR A 20 16.06 -10.44 -4.36
N PHE A 21 15.33 -11.32 -3.67
CA PHE A 21 15.85 -12.18 -2.60
C PHE A 21 15.86 -13.69 -2.94
N CYS A 22 15.60 -14.09 -4.19
CA CYS A 22 15.40 -15.51 -4.56
C CYS A 22 16.58 -16.43 -4.23
N GLY A 23 17.80 -15.95 -4.45
CA GLY A 23 19.02 -16.76 -4.41
C GLY A 23 19.65 -16.78 -3.04
N THR A 24 19.92 -17.98 -2.51
CA THR A 24 20.85 -18.19 -1.39
C THR A 24 21.87 -19.24 -1.80
N GLN A 25 23.10 -19.06 -1.36
CA GLN A 25 24.12 -20.08 -1.49
C GLN A 25 24.11 -20.93 -0.23
N GLU A 26 23.89 -22.23 -0.38
CA GLU A 26 23.97 -23.20 0.72
C GLU A 26 24.93 -24.31 0.28
N ASN A 27 26.02 -24.49 1.03
CA ASN A 27 27.07 -25.49 0.74
C ASN A 27 27.62 -25.43 -0.70
N GLY A 28 27.81 -24.22 -1.24
CA GLY A 28 28.31 -24.00 -2.60
C GLY A 28 27.28 -24.19 -3.72
N MET A 29 26.06 -24.64 -3.41
CA MET A 29 24.97 -24.79 -4.38
C MET A 29 23.94 -23.66 -4.25
N GLY A 30 23.46 -23.16 -5.38
CA GLY A 30 22.41 -22.15 -5.42
C GLY A 30 21.05 -22.76 -5.09
N ARG A 31 20.45 -22.39 -3.97
CA ARG A 31 19.11 -22.82 -3.57
C ARG A 31 18.13 -21.64 -3.61
N ARG A 32 16.89 -21.91 -4.02
CA ARG A 32 15.77 -20.98 -3.85
C ARG A 32 15.26 -21.02 -2.40
N ARG A 33 15.10 -19.85 -1.78
CA ARG A 33 14.48 -19.75 -0.45
C ARG A 33 13.02 -20.22 -0.45
N SER A 34 12.61 -20.88 0.64
CA SER A 34 11.21 -21.16 0.97
C SER A 34 10.47 -19.87 1.33
N ASN A 35 9.13 -19.88 1.25
CA ASN A 35 8.29 -18.75 1.70
C ASN A 35 8.59 -18.38 3.16
N PHE A 36 8.80 -19.38 4.01
CA PHE A 36 9.06 -19.17 5.44
C PHE A 36 10.40 -18.47 5.69
N GLU A 37 11.49 -18.99 5.10
CA GLU A 37 12.85 -18.43 5.20
C GLU A 37 12.91 -16.99 4.66
N PHE A 38 12.13 -16.74 3.60
CA PHE A 38 11.98 -15.44 3.00
C PHE A 38 11.34 -14.42 3.96
N TYR A 39 10.19 -14.75 4.56
CA TYR A 39 9.51 -13.85 5.50
C TYR A 39 10.34 -13.57 6.76
N GLN A 40 11.11 -14.56 7.23
CA GLN A 40 12.06 -14.34 8.33
C GLN A 40 13.21 -13.38 7.96
N SER A 41 13.64 -13.38 6.70
CA SER A 41 14.73 -12.52 6.23
C SER A 41 14.30 -11.07 6.01
N TYR A 42 13.07 -10.85 5.53
CA TYR A 42 12.55 -9.51 5.23
C TYR A 42 12.36 -8.65 6.49
N LYS A 43 11.96 -9.27 7.63
CA LYS A 43 11.75 -8.64 8.96
C LYS A 43 10.90 -7.35 8.98
N GLY A 44 10.24 -7.00 7.88
CA GLY A 44 9.45 -5.79 7.70
C GLY A 44 7.95 -6.04 7.76
N PHE A 45 7.18 -4.95 7.80
CA PHE A 45 5.73 -4.99 7.64
C PHE A 45 5.37 -5.32 6.19
N ASP A 46 4.36 -6.17 5.98
CA ASP A 46 3.73 -6.36 4.67
C ASP A 46 3.26 -4.99 4.13
N ILE A 47 3.50 -4.76 2.84
CA ILE A 47 3.12 -3.55 2.13
C ILE A 47 1.66 -3.12 2.37
N VAL A 48 0.73 -4.06 2.56
CA VAL A 48 -0.67 -3.73 2.84
C VAL A 48 -0.80 -3.04 4.20
N HIS A 49 -0.11 -3.56 5.21
CA HIS A 49 -0.06 -2.95 6.54
C HIS A 49 0.63 -1.59 6.49
N PHE A 50 1.73 -1.48 5.74
CA PHE A 50 2.41 -0.21 5.54
C PHE A 50 1.48 0.84 4.92
N ILE A 51 0.76 0.51 3.84
CA ILE A 51 -0.21 1.40 3.20
C ILE A 51 -1.31 1.84 4.18
N LYS A 52 -1.84 0.91 4.99
CA LYS A 52 -2.85 1.22 6.00
C LYS A 52 -2.32 2.19 7.05
N ILE A 53 -1.11 1.97 7.55
CA ILE A 53 -0.45 2.88 8.50
C ILE A 53 -0.26 4.28 7.88
N GLN A 54 0.17 4.36 6.62
CA GLN A 54 0.37 5.65 5.95
C GLN A 54 -0.93 6.41 5.75
N ARG A 55 -2.05 5.72 5.46
CA ARG A 55 -3.37 6.34 5.40
C ARG A 55 -3.77 6.96 6.73
N ILE A 56 -3.61 6.22 7.83
CA ILE A 56 -3.89 6.74 9.18
C ILE A 56 -2.99 7.94 9.51
N LYS A 57 -1.70 7.87 9.17
CA LYS A 57 -0.77 9.00 9.36
C LYS A 57 -1.21 10.23 8.58
N TRP A 58 -1.61 10.04 7.32
CA TRP A 58 -2.10 11.11 6.46
C TRP A 58 -3.40 11.73 7.01
N GLU A 59 -4.37 10.91 7.41
CA GLU A 59 -5.62 11.38 8.05
C GLU A 59 -5.31 12.18 9.31
N GLY A 60 -4.47 11.66 10.21
CA GLY A 60 -4.05 12.37 11.41
C GLY A 60 -3.32 13.68 11.10
N HIS A 61 -2.52 13.71 10.03
CA HIS A 61 -1.87 14.93 9.56
C HIS A 61 -2.89 15.98 9.09
N VAL A 62 -3.88 15.58 8.28
CA VAL A 62 -4.95 16.47 7.81
C VAL A 62 -5.77 17.02 8.97
N VAL A 63 -6.12 16.20 9.96
CA VAL A 63 -6.87 16.65 11.16
C VAL A 63 -6.12 17.74 11.94
N ARG A 64 -4.78 17.67 12.00
CA ARG A 64 -3.93 18.65 12.68
C ARG A 64 -3.66 19.91 11.84
N MET A 65 -4.04 19.96 10.56
CA MET A 65 -3.89 21.18 9.75
C MET A 65 -4.79 22.30 10.27
N ASN A 66 -4.43 23.55 9.95
CA ASN A 66 -5.28 24.70 10.21
C ASN A 66 -6.61 24.57 9.45
N GLU A 67 -7.70 25.12 10.00
CA GLU A 67 -9.04 25.09 9.41
C GLU A 67 -9.11 25.84 8.07
N ASP A 68 -8.24 26.83 7.87
CA ASP A 68 -8.15 27.58 6.60
C ASP A 68 -7.49 26.77 5.47
N CYS A 69 -6.89 25.62 5.80
CA CYS A 69 -6.26 24.76 4.80
C CYS A 69 -7.33 24.08 3.95
N THR A 70 -7.28 24.31 2.64
CA THR A 70 -8.21 23.71 1.66
C THR A 70 -8.29 22.18 1.79
N THR A 71 -7.16 21.50 2.08
CA THR A 71 -7.16 20.05 2.26
C THR A 71 -8.05 19.60 3.42
N LYS A 72 -8.02 20.30 4.56
CA LYS A 72 -8.85 20.00 5.72
C LYS A 72 -10.31 20.35 5.47
N GLN A 73 -10.57 21.48 4.83
CA GLN A 73 -11.91 21.89 4.41
C GLN A 73 -12.55 20.85 3.49
N VAL A 74 -11.83 20.39 2.47
CA VAL A 74 -12.30 19.35 1.54
C VAL A 74 -12.49 18.01 2.25
N PHE A 75 -11.58 17.64 3.16
CA PHE A 75 -11.69 16.41 3.95
C PHE A 75 -12.95 16.40 4.83
N ASN A 76 -13.29 17.54 5.44
CA ASN A 76 -14.48 17.68 6.28
C ASN A 76 -15.77 17.94 5.48
N ALA A 77 -15.64 18.39 4.22
CA ALA A 77 -16.79 18.72 3.40
C ALA A 77 -17.70 17.51 3.18
N GLN A 78 -19.01 17.76 3.24
CA GLN A 78 -20.04 16.80 2.86
C GLN A 78 -20.56 17.19 1.46
N PRO A 79 -19.96 16.67 0.36
CA PRO A 79 -20.38 17.05 -0.98
C PRO A 79 -21.82 16.58 -1.22
N ILE A 80 -22.65 17.48 -1.74
CA ILE A 80 -24.02 17.16 -2.12
C ILE A 80 -24.00 16.55 -3.54
N GLY A 81 -24.53 15.33 -3.67
CA GLY A 81 -24.62 14.61 -4.93
C GLY A 81 -23.47 13.62 -5.20
N THR A 82 -23.56 12.89 -6.31
CA THR A 82 -22.55 11.90 -6.72
C THR A 82 -21.77 12.42 -7.92
N GLN A 83 -20.46 12.60 -7.78
CA GLN A 83 -19.60 12.87 -8.93
C GLN A 83 -19.34 11.56 -9.69
N ARG A 84 -19.61 11.53 -11.00
CA ARG A 84 -19.29 10.37 -11.83
C ARG A 84 -17.77 10.18 -11.86
N LYS A 85 -17.31 8.97 -11.59
CA LYS A 85 -15.90 8.60 -11.74
C LYS A 85 -15.51 8.66 -13.21
N GLY A 86 -14.35 9.24 -13.51
CA GLY A 86 -13.81 9.33 -14.86
C GLY A 86 -13.80 10.75 -15.42
N LYS A 87 -13.34 10.87 -16.66
CA LYS A 87 -13.27 12.16 -17.36
C LYS A 87 -14.69 12.71 -17.55
N PRO A 88 -14.93 14.02 -17.33
CA PRO A 88 -16.17 14.65 -17.75
C PRO A 88 -16.42 14.41 -19.24
N ASN A 89 -17.66 14.08 -19.61
CA ASN A 89 -18.01 13.96 -21.03
C ASN A 89 -17.73 15.30 -21.71
N LEU A 90 -16.99 15.26 -22.82
CA LEU A 90 -16.80 16.43 -23.68
C LEU A 90 -18.18 16.77 -24.29
N ARG A 91 -18.56 18.05 -24.26
CA ARG A 91 -19.84 18.53 -24.79
C ARG A 91 -19.94 18.35 -26.30
#